data_AF-A0A2R8C5G3-F1
#
_entry.id   AF-A0A2R8C5G3-F1
#
_cell.length_a   1.000
_cell.length_b   1.000
_cell.length_c   1.000
_cell.angle_alpha   90.00
_cell.angle_beta   90.00
_cell.angle_gamma   90.00
#
_symmetry.space_group_name_H-M   'P 1'
#
loop_
_entity.id
_entity.type
_entity.pdbx_description
1 polymer ?
#
loop_
_entity_poly.entity_id
_entity_poly.type
_entity_poly.pdbx_seq_one_letter_code
_entity_poly.pdbx_strand_id
1 'polypeptide(L)'
;MTQPSLERARSITRPTREEMLNRAPASQQFWTQNKGLLADAWKEWEDTDLKPILDSSLFDPKLRATVEQAWDDPSKEIAVKDLWEEVFPGVYEAQFFDPTQLSVLRDYLERAASANIPLRPPYGISLNRGGAMLDSRSEGYLAAPQFQRFYRNLMDAYMRPISRLLFPDIVGYDTQTFGFSIQWQADADTSLRAHTDASSVTLNLNLNLPGEVFSGSGVRFFDRETRKVAELNFAPGKALIHHGSVPHESMPITKGERSNLVLWLYGDHGQVPRFGGHQAEVDAKQRWSVPTTPNDGFAPF
;
A
#
# COMPACT_ATOMS: atom_id res chain seq x y z
N MET A 1 -31.54 23.80 6.89
CA MET A 1 -30.97 22.66 6.14
C MET A 1 -29.62 22.36 6.75
N THR A 2 -29.37 21.12 7.16
CA THR A 2 -28.08 20.68 7.67
C THR A 2 -27.04 20.82 6.55
N GLN A 3 -25.89 21.41 6.86
CA GLN A 3 -24.81 21.59 5.90
C GLN A 3 -24.31 20.21 5.40
N PRO A 4 -23.95 20.06 4.10
CA PRO A 4 -23.45 18.79 3.56
C PRO A 4 -22.22 18.27 4.32
N SER A 5 -22.03 16.95 4.35
CA SER A 5 -20.94 16.32 5.10
C SER A 5 -19.57 16.76 4.58
N LEU A 6 -19.45 16.95 3.27
CA LEU A 6 -18.24 17.45 2.62
C LEU A 6 -17.82 18.83 3.14
N GLU A 7 -18.73 19.79 3.17
CA GLU A 7 -18.43 21.15 3.66
C GLU A 7 -18.13 21.19 5.16
N ARG A 8 -18.85 20.37 5.94
CA ARG A 8 -18.59 20.21 7.37
C ARG A 8 -17.19 19.65 7.59
N ALA A 9 -16.82 18.57 6.91
CA ALA A 9 -15.48 17.98 7.01
C ALA A 9 -14.37 18.93 6.57
N ARG A 10 -14.61 19.80 5.58
CA ARG A 10 -13.64 20.82 5.15
C ARG A 10 -13.42 21.94 6.16
N SER A 11 -14.40 22.20 7.03
CA SER A 11 -14.36 23.30 8.01
C SER A 11 -14.01 22.86 9.43
N ILE A 12 -13.93 21.56 9.72
CA ILE A 12 -13.54 21.11 11.07
C ILE A 12 -12.08 21.47 11.40
N THR A 13 -11.87 21.94 12.63
CA THR A 13 -10.53 22.22 13.16
C THR A 13 -9.72 20.94 13.25
N ARG A 14 -8.58 20.92 12.56
CA ARG A 14 -7.66 19.76 12.53
C ARG A 14 -6.73 19.77 13.74
N PRO A 15 -6.28 18.60 14.21
CA PRO A 15 -5.13 18.53 15.10
C PRO A 15 -3.92 19.18 14.44
N THR A 16 -3.10 19.87 15.23
CA THR A 16 -1.85 20.45 14.76
C THR A 16 -0.87 19.36 14.34
N ARG A 17 0.11 19.73 13.52
CA ARG A 17 1.19 18.81 13.11
C ARG A 17 1.91 18.20 14.33
N GLU A 18 2.16 19.01 15.35
CA GLU A 18 2.83 18.60 16.58
C GLU A 18 1.99 17.60 17.39
N GLU A 19 0.69 17.85 17.55
CA GLU A 19 -0.23 16.92 18.22
C GLU A 19 -0.30 15.58 17.50
N MET A 20 -0.30 15.59 16.16
CA MET A 20 -0.24 14.36 15.37
C MET A 20 1.10 13.64 15.55
N LEU A 21 2.24 14.33 15.42
CA LEU A 21 3.58 13.74 15.60
C LEU A 21 3.76 13.10 16.99
N ASN A 22 3.26 13.77 18.03
CA ASN A 22 3.37 13.32 19.41
C ASN A 22 2.27 12.32 19.82
N ARG A 23 1.37 11.95 18.89
CA ARG A 23 0.21 11.07 19.15
C ARG A 23 -0.61 11.55 20.36
N ALA A 24 -0.82 12.86 20.45
CA ALA A 24 -1.55 13.46 21.56
C ALA A 24 -2.98 12.89 21.64
N PRO A 25 -3.56 12.72 22.86
CA PRO A 25 -4.93 12.22 23.02
C PRO A 25 -5.97 13.01 22.21
N ALA A 26 -5.78 14.32 22.03
CA ALA A 26 -6.64 15.16 21.20
C ALA A 26 -6.66 14.73 19.73
N SER A 27 -5.53 14.27 19.17
CA SER A 27 -5.47 13.76 17.80
C SER A 27 -6.27 12.48 17.65
N GLN A 28 -6.16 11.55 18.61
CA GLN A 28 -6.95 10.31 18.59
C GLN A 28 -8.45 10.61 18.74
N GLN A 29 -8.82 11.46 19.69
CA GLN A 29 -10.21 11.89 19.88
C GLN A 29 -10.79 12.51 18.61
N PHE A 30 -10.02 13.36 17.91
CA PHE A 30 -10.45 13.95 16.65
C PHE A 30 -10.83 12.88 15.62
N TRP A 31 -9.97 11.90 15.37
CA TRP A 31 -10.26 10.87 14.37
C TRP A 31 -11.42 9.97 14.77
N THR A 32 -11.47 9.54 16.03
CA THR A 32 -12.56 8.69 16.54
C THR A 32 -13.91 9.41 16.46
N GLN A 33 -14.00 10.68 16.90
CA GLN A 33 -15.25 11.44 16.92
C GLN A 33 -15.75 11.80 15.52
N ASN A 34 -14.85 12.03 14.57
CA ASN A 34 -15.21 12.46 13.23
C ASN A 34 -15.29 11.30 12.21
N LYS A 35 -15.10 10.03 12.63
CA LYS A 35 -15.07 8.87 11.72
C LYS A 35 -16.26 8.81 10.75
N GLY A 36 -17.48 8.97 11.25
CA GLY A 36 -18.69 8.95 10.41
C GLY A 36 -18.75 10.14 9.46
N LEU A 37 -18.48 11.35 9.96
CA LEU A 37 -18.46 12.58 9.15
C LEU A 37 -17.46 12.49 8.00
N LEU A 38 -16.24 11.99 8.26
CA LEU A 38 -15.20 11.86 7.25
C LEU A 38 -15.55 10.81 6.20
N ALA A 39 -16.14 9.67 6.61
CA ALA A 39 -16.59 8.65 5.67
C ALA A 39 -17.69 9.19 4.74
N ASP A 40 -18.68 9.90 5.30
CA ASP A 40 -19.75 10.52 4.51
C ASP A 40 -19.21 11.61 3.58
N ALA A 41 -18.25 12.41 4.04
CA ALA A 41 -17.60 13.44 3.23
C ALA A 41 -16.82 12.86 2.05
N TRP A 42 -16.10 11.74 2.24
CA TRP A 42 -15.41 11.07 1.14
C TRP A 42 -16.36 10.49 0.10
N LYS A 43 -17.48 9.91 0.55
CA LYS A 43 -18.55 9.45 -0.35
C LYS A 43 -19.12 10.62 -1.15
N GLU A 44 -19.52 11.69 -0.48
CA GLU A 44 -20.06 12.89 -1.13
C GLU A 44 -19.05 13.52 -2.11
N TRP A 45 -17.76 13.51 -1.76
CA TRP A 45 -16.69 13.99 -2.63
C TRP A 45 -16.52 13.17 -3.91
N GLU A 46 -16.72 11.84 -3.86
CA GLU A 46 -16.75 11.02 -5.08
C GLU A 46 -17.99 11.30 -5.94
N ASP A 47 -19.14 11.55 -5.30
CA ASP A 47 -20.43 11.74 -5.98
C ASP A 47 -20.56 13.12 -6.66
N THR A 48 -19.81 14.13 -6.21
CA THR A 48 -20.01 15.55 -6.61
C THR A 48 -19.21 15.99 -7.85
N ASP A 49 -18.13 15.31 -8.21
CA ASP A 49 -17.17 15.73 -9.24
C ASP A 49 -16.72 14.51 -10.03
N LEU A 50 -16.61 14.60 -11.36
CA LEU A 50 -16.10 13.52 -12.21
C LEU A 50 -14.69 13.11 -11.74
N LYS A 51 -14.60 11.92 -11.15
CA LYS A 51 -13.34 11.28 -10.79
C LYS A 51 -12.93 10.29 -11.87
N PRO A 52 -11.62 10.09 -12.07
CA PRO A 52 -11.15 8.97 -12.86
C PRO A 52 -11.72 7.66 -12.29
N ILE A 53 -12.04 6.71 -13.16
CA ILE A 53 -12.52 5.39 -12.74
C ILE A 53 -11.30 4.54 -12.39
N LEU A 54 -11.27 4.03 -11.15
CA LEU A 54 -10.27 3.07 -10.71
C LEU A 54 -10.79 1.65 -10.95
N ASP A 55 -10.26 0.98 -11.95
CA ASP A 55 -10.59 -0.41 -12.30
C ASP A 55 -9.34 -1.22 -12.68
N SER A 56 -9.54 -2.44 -13.19
CA SER A 56 -8.42 -3.34 -13.51
C SER A 56 -7.55 -2.85 -14.67
N SER A 57 -7.98 -1.87 -15.47
CA SER A 57 -7.16 -1.28 -16.54
C SER A 57 -5.90 -0.58 -16.02
N LEU A 58 -5.85 -0.24 -14.73
CA LEU A 58 -4.68 0.34 -14.09
C LEU A 58 -3.51 -0.66 -13.97
N PHE A 59 -3.79 -1.96 -13.90
CA PHE A 59 -2.76 -3.00 -13.79
C PHE A 59 -2.10 -3.24 -15.15
N ASP A 60 -0.82 -3.63 -15.12
CA ASP A 60 -0.09 -3.99 -16.34
C ASP A 60 -0.87 -5.04 -17.14
N PRO A 61 -1.06 -4.88 -18.47
CA PRO A 61 -1.91 -5.77 -19.25
C PRO A 61 -1.50 -7.24 -19.19
N LYS A 62 -0.19 -7.55 -19.09
CA LYS A 62 0.27 -8.94 -18.97
C LYS A 62 -0.01 -9.48 -17.58
N LEU A 63 0.30 -8.70 -16.53
CA LEU A 63 -0.01 -9.09 -15.16
C LEU A 63 -1.50 -9.35 -14.99
N ARG A 64 -2.35 -8.39 -15.38
CA ARG A 64 -3.82 -8.54 -15.36
C ARG A 64 -4.27 -9.81 -16.05
N ALA A 65 -3.84 -10.05 -17.29
CA ALA A 65 -4.29 -11.19 -18.08
C ALA A 65 -3.89 -12.53 -17.45
N THR A 66 -2.68 -12.63 -16.88
CA THR A 66 -2.23 -13.85 -16.20
C THR A 66 -2.93 -14.08 -14.86
N VAL A 67 -3.19 -13.02 -14.09
CA VAL A 67 -3.96 -13.06 -12.83
C VAL A 67 -5.41 -13.48 -13.10
N GLU A 68 -6.08 -12.90 -14.09
CA GLU A 68 -7.44 -13.29 -14.50
C GLU A 68 -7.50 -14.77 -14.89
N GLN A 69 -6.53 -15.24 -15.69
CA GLN A 69 -6.45 -16.66 -16.08
C GLN A 69 -6.20 -17.59 -14.90
N ALA A 70 -5.43 -17.18 -13.90
CA ALA A 70 -5.17 -17.99 -12.72
C ALA A 70 -6.35 -18.00 -11.73
N TRP A 71 -7.16 -16.94 -11.69
CA TRP A 71 -8.46 -16.98 -10.99
C TRP A 71 -9.46 -17.92 -11.68
N ASP A 72 -9.50 -17.93 -13.01
CA ASP A 72 -10.36 -18.85 -13.77
C ASP A 72 -9.89 -20.31 -13.68
N ASP A 73 -8.57 -20.54 -13.76
CA ASP A 73 -7.92 -21.84 -13.68
C ASP A 73 -6.61 -21.74 -12.90
N PRO A 74 -6.63 -22.04 -11.58
CA PRO A 74 -5.45 -21.93 -10.72
C PRO A 74 -4.25 -22.75 -11.18
N SER A 75 -4.41 -23.76 -12.04
CA SER A 75 -3.28 -24.50 -12.60
C SER A 75 -2.38 -23.65 -13.50
N LYS A 76 -2.84 -22.48 -13.94
CA LYS A 76 -2.10 -21.52 -14.77
C LYS A 76 -1.24 -20.53 -13.99
N GLU A 77 -1.20 -20.63 -12.66
CA GLU A 77 -0.48 -19.68 -11.79
C GLU A 77 1.00 -19.50 -12.11
N ILE A 78 1.64 -20.48 -12.76
CA ILE A 78 3.05 -20.40 -13.16
C ILE A 78 3.31 -19.19 -14.09
N ALA A 79 2.35 -18.86 -14.96
CA ALA A 79 2.47 -17.69 -15.84
C ALA A 79 2.50 -16.37 -15.05
N VAL A 80 1.90 -16.33 -13.86
CA VAL A 80 1.98 -15.19 -12.94
C VAL A 80 3.35 -15.16 -12.29
N LYS A 81 3.84 -16.30 -11.79
CA LYS A 81 5.18 -16.41 -11.16
C LYS A 81 6.29 -15.97 -12.12
N ASP A 82 6.20 -16.34 -13.40
CA ASP A 82 7.20 -16.02 -14.41
C ASP A 82 7.31 -14.52 -14.73
N LEU A 83 6.35 -13.69 -14.29
CA LEU A 83 6.44 -12.23 -14.38
C LEU A 83 7.29 -11.59 -13.27
N TRP A 84 7.61 -12.33 -12.22
CA TRP A 84 8.35 -11.85 -11.05
C TRP A 84 9.80 -12.32 -11.09
N GLU A 85 10.72 -11.38 -11.23
CA GLU A 85 12.16 -11.64 -11.23
C GLU A 85 12.72 -11.47 -9.81
N GLU A 86 13.47 -12.46 -9.32
CA GLU A 86 14.20 -12.33 -8.05
C GLU A 86 15.45 -11.45 -8.25
N VAL A 87 15.36 -10.18 -7.86
CA VAL A 87 16.41 -9.17 -8.04
C VAL A 87 17.38 -9.08 -6.85
N PHE A 88 16.99 -9.66 -5.72
CA PHE A 88 17.80 -9.85 -4.52
C PHE A 88 17.24 -11.04 -3.72
N PRO A 89 18.02 -11.78 -2.91
CA PRO A 89 17.49 -12.91 -2.16
C PRO A 89 16.19 -12.60 -1.41
N GLY A 90 15.10 -13.27 -1.79
CA GLY A 90 13.76 -13.07 -1.22
C GLY A 90 13.06 -11.76 -1.58
N VAL A 91 13.56 -11.03 -2.59
CA VAL A 91 12.98 -9.78 -3.10
C VAL A 91 12.73 -9.91 -4.60
N TYR A 92 11.48 -9.76 -4.99
CA TYR A 92 11.05 -9.91 -6.37
C TYR A 92 10.57 -8.59 -6.96
N GLU A 93 10.80 -8.40 -8.25
CA GLU A 93 10.37 -7.23 -9.01
C GLU A 93 9.44 -7.64 -10.16
N ALA A 94 8.40 -6.83 -10.41
CA ALA A 94 7.57 -6.95 -11.60
C ALA A 94 7.01 -5.59 -12.04
N GLN A 95 6.63 -5.47 -13.32
CA GLN A 95 5.75 -4.39 -13.76
C GLN A 95 4.34 -4.68 -13.25
N PHE A 96 3.81 -3.82 -12.38
CA PHE A 96 2.54 -4.07 -11.69
C PHE A 96 1.41 -3.19 -12.19
N PHE A 97 1.66 -1.89 -12.29
CA PHE A 97 0.73 -0.95 -12.94
C PHE A 97 1.14 -0.69 -14.39
N ASP A 98 0.15 -0.45 -15.25
CA ASP A 98 0.40 0.01 -16.62
C ASP A 98 0.91 1.47 -16.57
N PRO A 99 2.14 1.76 -17.01
CA PRO A 99 2.68 3.12 -17.00
C PRO A 99 1.85 4.13 -17.81
N THR A 100 1.08 3.66 -18.80
CA THR A 100 0.20 4.50 -19.63
C THR A 100 -1.11 4.85 -18.94
N GLN A 101 -1.53 4.05 -17.95
CA GLN A 101 -2.75 4.28 -17.17
C GLN A 101 -2.45 4.81 -15.75
N LEU A 102 -1.19 4.80 -15.32
CA LEU A 102 -0.78 5.19 -13.97
C LEU A 102 -1.20 6.62 -13.59
N SER A 103 -1.30 7.54 -14.57
CA SER A 103 -1.80 8.89 -14.36
C SER A 103 -3.22 8.91 -13.81
N VAL A 104 -4.08 7.96 -14.16
CA VAL A 104 -5.46 7.86 -13.66
C VAL A 104 -5.47 7.67 -12.14
N LEU A 105 -4.61 6.78 -11.61
CA LEU A 105 -4.48 6.56 -10.16
C LEU A 105 -3.78 7.74 -9.47
N ARG A 106 -2.74 8.30 -10.09
CA ARG A 106 -2.04 9.48 -9.57
C ARG A 106 -2.96 10.69 -9.45
N ASP A 107 -3.68 11.02 -10.50
CA ASP A 107 -4.65 12.12 -10.53
C ASP A 107 -5.74 11.92 -9.46
N TYR A 108 -6.21 10.68 -9.27
CA TYR A 108 -7.19 10.38 -8.23
C TYR A 108 -6.63 10.71 -6.83
N LEU A 109 -5.43 10.23 -6.51
CA LEU A 109 -4.79 10.44 -5.21
C LEU A 109 -4.44 11.92 -4.97
N GLU A 110 -4.00 12.64 -5.99
CA GLU A 110 -3.71 14.08 -5.90
C GLU A 110 -4.97 14.92 -5.68
N ARG A 111 -6.08 14.57 -6.35
CA ARG A 111 -7.38 15.17 -6.09
C ARG A 111 -7.86 14.86 -4.68
N ALA A 112 -7.64 13.65 -4.18
CA ALA A 112 -7.97 13.29 -2.80
C ALA A 112 -7.16 14.11 -1.80
N ALA A 113 -5.84 14.22 -1.99
CA ALA A 113 -4.96 15.05 -1.16
C ALA A 113 -5.39 16.54 -1.17
N SER A 114 -5.89 17.02 -2.31
CA SER A 114 -6.36 18.40 -2.49
C SER A 114 -7.84 18.62 -2.11
N ALA A 115 -8.56 17.57 -1.70
CA ALA A 115 -10.00 17.64 -1.41
C ALA A 115 -10.34 18.48 -0.16
N ASN A 116 -9.31 18.80 0.64
CA ASN A 116 -9.41 19.50 1.92
C ASN A 116 -10.25 18.74 2.97
N ILE A 117 -10.43 17.44 2.78
CA ILE A 117 -11.01 16.52 3.78
C ILE A 117 -9.84 16.02 4.66
N PRO A 118 -9.97 16.04 6.00
CA PRO A 118 -8.95 15.49 6.88
C PRO A 118 -8.62 14.03 6.54
N LEU A 119 -7.33 13.79 6.28
CA LEU A 119 -6.76 12.50 5.90
C LEU A 119 -5.51 12.25 6.76
N ARG A 120 -5.45 11.10 7.44
CA ARG A 120 -4.36 10.75 8.36
C ARG A 120 -3.15 10.32 7.53
N PRO A 121 -1.98 10.98 7.65
CA PRO A 121 -0.75 10.52 7.00
C PRO A 121 -0.14 9.33 7.76
N PRO A 122 0.77 8.56 7.14
CA PRO A 122 1.50 7.50 7.83
C PRO A 122 2.45 8.00 8.91
N TYR A 123 2.49 7.27 10.03
CA TYR A 123 3.46 7.50 11.10
C TYR A 123 4.84 6.97 10.72
N GLY A 124 5.90 7.59 11.24
CA GLY A 124 7.28 7.12 11.11
C GLY A 124 8.10 7.81 10.02
N ILE A 125 7.45 8.60 9.15
CA ILE A 125 8.05 9.49 8.14
C ILE A 125 7.34 10.82 8.37
N SER A 126 8.04 11.84 8.88
CA SER A 126 7.57 13.09 9.54
C SER A 126 6.26 13.72 9.02
N LEU A 127 5.14 13.01 9.19
CA LEU A 127 3.85 13.26 8.55
C LEU A 127 4.05 13.62 7.07
N ASN A 128 4.35 12.58 6.30
CA ASN A 128 4.56 12.68 4.86
C ASN A 128 3.47 13.55 4.18
N ARG A 129 3.89 14.67 3.58
CA ARG A 129 2.99 15.61 2.90
C ARG A 129 2.45 14.94 1.64
N GLY A 130 1.20 14.48 1.67
CA GLY A 130 0.55 13.79 0.55
C GLY A 130 0.41 12.29 0.73
N GLY A 131 1.02 11.72 1.77
CA GLY A 131 0.77 10.34 2.19
C GLY A 131 -0.59 10.19 2.88
N ALA A 132 -1.19 9.00 2.77
CA ALA A 132 -2.50 8.70 3.30
C ALA A 132 -2.57 7.28 3.86
N MET A 133 -3.30 7.12 4.97
CA MET A 133 -3.82 5.83 5.40
C MET A 133 -4.89 5.33 4.43
N LEU A 134 -4.81 4.06 4.01
CA LEU A 134 -5.69 3.51 2.97
C LEU A 134 -6.57 2.37 3.49
N ASP A 135 -6.13 1.66 4.52
CA ASP A 135 -6.91 0.59 5.13
C ASP A 135 -8.06 1.14 5.98
N SER A 136 -9.27 0.57 5.82
CA SER A 136 -10.48 1.01 6.50
C SER A 136 -10.49 0.88 8.03
N ARG A 137 -9.57 0.08 8.60
CA ARG A 137 -9.36 0.02 10.04
C ARG A 137 -8.56 1.22 10.57
N SER A 138 -7.79 1.86 9.71
CA SER A 138 -6.99 3.01 10.10
C SER A 138 -7.90 4.20 10.35
N GLU A 139 -7.65 4.89 11.46
CA GLU A 139 -8.28 6.19 11.70
C GLU A 139 -7.97 7.16 10.56
N GLY A 140 -8.94 7.99 10.15
CA GLY A 140 -8.72 9.02 9.14
C GLY A 140 -8.25 8.51 7.77
N TYR A 141 -8.53 7.26 7.41
CA TYR A 141 -8.21 6.69 6.10
C TYR A 141 -8.97 7.35 4.94
N LEU A 142 -8.49 7.09 3.71
CA LEU A 142 -9.19 7.47 2.47
C LEU A 142 -10.46 6.64 2.29
N ALA A 143 -11.57 7.07 2.90
CA ALA A 143 -12.82 6.30 2.95
C ALA A 143 -13.69 6.37 1.69
N ALA A 144 -13.12 6.87 0.59
CA ALA A 144 -13.81 7.05 -0.68
C ALA A 144 -14.25 5.67 -1.26
N PRO A 145 -15.56 5.42 -1.46
CA PRO A 145 -16.07 4.10 -1.82
C PRO A 145 -15.46 3.43 -3.06
N GLN A 146 -15.20 4.18 -4.13
CA GLN A 146 -14.58 3.65 -5.35
C GLN A 146 -13.14 3.24 -5.07
N PHE A 147 -12.37 4.10 -4.41
CA PHE A 147 -11.01 3.78 -3.98
C PHE A 147 -10.96 2.55 -3.08
N GLN A 148 -11.86 2.44 -2.11
CA GLN A 148 -11.92 1.30 -1.20
C GLN A 148 -12.26 -0.02 -1.91
N ARG A 149 -13.07 0.02 -2.99
CA ARG A 149 -13.29 -1.16 -3.85
C ARG A 149 -12.02 -1.53 -4.63
N PHE A 150 -11.35 -0.54 -5.23
CA PHE A 150 -10.10 -0.75 -5.95
C PHE A 150 -8.99 -1.30 -5.04
N TYR A 151 -8.79 -0.71 -3.87
CA TYR A 151 -7.82 -1.15 -2.86
C TYR A 151 -8.06 -2.61 -2.45
N ARG A 152 -9.31 -2.99 -2.10
CA ARG A 152 -9.62 -4.39 -1.77
C ARG A 152 -9.34 -5.35 -2.93
N ASN A 153 -9.72 -4.97 -4.15
CA ASN A 153 -9.41 -5.78 -5.34
C ASN A 153 -7.90 -5.98 -5.52
N LEU A 154 -7.10 -4.91 -5.38
CA LEU A 154 -5.64 -5.01 -5.43
C LEU A 154 -5.11 -5.98 -4.38
N MET A 155 -5.57 -5.86 -3.12
CA MET A 155 -5.10 -6.74 -2.04
C MET A 155 -5.50 -8.20 -2.25
N ASP A 156 -6.77 -8.46 -2.57
CA ASP A 156 -7.32 -9.82 -2.59
C ASP A 156 -7.09 -10.54 -3.92
N ALA A 157 -7.25 -9.86 -5.06
CA ALA A 157 -7.12 -10.48 -6.37
C ALA A 157 -5.67 -10.52 -6.88
N TYR A 158 -4.80 -9.61 -6.42
CA TYR A 158 -3.42 -9.51 -6.91
C TYR A 158 -2.41 -9.83 -5.81
N MET A 159 -2.27 -8.96 -4.80
CA MET A 159 -1.16 -9.04 -3.85
C MET A 159 -1.15 -10.39 -3.11
N ARG A 160 -2.30 -10.84 -2.60
CA ARG A 160 -2.42 -12.06 -1.81
C ARG A 160 -2.05 -13.35 -2.53
N PRO A 161 -2.69 -13.73 -3.66
CA PRO A 161 -2.33 -14.97 -4.35
C PRO A 161 -0.88 -14.95 -4.85
N ILE A 162 -0.40 -13.79 -5.32
CA ILE A 162 1.01 -13.62 -5.72
C ILE A 162 1.95 -13.84 -4.52
N SER A 163 1.62 -13.28 -3.36
CA SER A 163 2.41 -13.46 -2.14
C SER A 163 2.49 -14.94 -1.73
N ARG A 164 1.38 -15.68 -1.79
CA ARG A 164 1.38 -17.12 -1.46
C ARG A 164 2.18 -17.95 -2.47
N LEU A 165 2.24 -17.50 -3.72
CA LEU A 165 2.98 -18.16 -4.80
C LEU A 165 4.50 -17.95 -4.66
N LEU A 166 4.92 -16.75 -4.26
CA LEU A 166 6.33 -16.39 -4.07
C LEU A 166 6.87 -16.81 -2.70
N PHE A 167 5.99 -16.82 -1.68
CA PHE A 167 6.35 -17.04 -0.27
C PHE A 167 5.38 -18.04 0.39
N PRO A 168 5.56 -19.37 0.22
CA PRO A 168 4.59 -20.35 0.71
C PRO A 168 4.39 -20.39 2.24
N ASP A 169 5.37 -19.93 3.02
CA ASP A 169 5.30 -19.84 4.49
C ASP A 169 4.33 -18.78 5.01
N ILE A 170 3.83 -17.89 4.15
CA ILE A 170 2.90 -16.81 4.55
C ILE A 170 1.46 -17.28 4.67
N VAL A 171 1.14 -18.49 4.18
CA VAL A 171 -0.23 -19.00 4.22
C VAL A 171 -0.68 -19.20 5.67
N GLY A 172 -1.76 -18.51 6.05
CA GLY A 172 -2.23 -18.44 7.44
C GLY A 172 -1.70 -17.23 8.21
N TYR A 173 -0.75 -16.50 7.63
CA TYR A 173 -0.24 -15.21 8.09
C TYR A 173 -0.58 -14.10 7.10
N ASP A 174 -1.69 -14.24 6.38
CA ASP A 174 -2.13 -13.33 5.35
C ASP A 174 -3.64 -13.07 5.42
N THR A 175 -4.29 -13.27 6.56
CA THR A 175 -5.74 -13.06 6.70
C THR A 175 -6.12 -11.58 6.68
N GLN A 176 -5.17 -10.70 7.01
CA GLN A 176 -5.36 -9.26 7.17
C GLN A 176 -4.49 -8.47 6.17
N THR A 177 -4.93 -7.26 5.83
CA THR A 177 -4.24 -6.34 4.91
C THR A 177 -3.84 -5.04 5.63
N PHE A 178 -2.94 -4.24 5.07
CA PHE A 178 -2.79 -2.84 5.49
C PHE A 178 -2.14 -2.07 4.36
N GLY A 179 -2.38 -0.76 4.30
CA GLY A 179 -1.88 0.03 3.19
C GLY A 179 -1.80 1.51 3.51
N PHE A 180 -0.75 2.14 2.99
CA PHE A 180 -0.53 3.58 3.07
C PHE A 180 0.21 4.08 1.83
N SER A 181 -0.02 5.33 1.47
CA SER A 181 0.79 6.03 0.46
C SER A 181 1.84 6.93 1.11
N ILE A 182 2.95 7.14 0.42
CA ILE A 182 4.09 7.97 0.83
C ILE A 182 4.51 8.83 -0.36
N GLN A 183 4.90 10.08 -0.11
CA GLN A 183 5.55 10.98 -1.06
C GLN A 183 6.88 11.51 -0.48
N TRP A 184 8.01 11.01 -0.96
CA TRP A 184 9.33 11.49 -0.57
C TRP A 184 9.66 12.80 -1.31
N GLN A 185 10.24 13.78 -0.61
CA GLN A 185 10.67 15.07 -1.18
C GLN A 185 12.06 15.43 -0.66
N ALA A 186 12.90 16.02 -1.52
CA ALA A 186 14.29 16.34 -1.19
C ALA A 186 14.47 17.38 -0.07
N ASP A 187 13.48 18.24 0.16
CA ASP A 187 13.46 19.27 1.21
C ASP A 187 12.69 18.83 2.48
N ALA A 188 12.20 17.59 2.51
CA ALA A 188 11.41 17.04 3.60
C ALA A 188 12.03 15.74 4.14
N ASP A 189 11.20 14.77 4.51
CA ASP A 189 11.66 13.44 4.90
C ASP A 189 12.54 12.85 3.81
N THR A 190 13.84 12.73 4.07
CA THR A 190 14.78 12.29 3.06
C THR A 190 15.01 10.79 3.08
N SER A 191 14.97 10.14 4.25
CA SER A 191 15.34 8.72 4.40
C SER A 191 14.53 8.00 5.46
N LEU A 192 14.56 6.67 5.41
CA LEU A 192 14.09 5.79 6.48
C LEU A 192 15.22 4.85 6.86
N ARG A 193 15.64 4.89 8.13
CA ARG A 193 16.72 4.04 8.65
C ARG A 193 16.41 2.56 8.44
N ALA A 194 17.45 1.73 8.44
CA ALA A 194 17.31 0.28 8.38
C ALA A 194 16.29 -0.25 9.40
N HIS A 195 15.31 -1.00 8.91
CA HIS A 195 14.22 -1.58 9.69
C HIS A 195 13.72 -2.86 9.02
N THR A 196 12.80 -3.54 9.70
CA THR A 196 11.94 -4.58 9.13
C THR A 196 10.50 -4.11 9.24
N ASP A 197 9.64 -4.60 8.37
CA ASP A 197 8.21 -4.33 8.45
C ASP A 197 7.51 -5.29 9.40
N ALA A 198 6.44 -4.81 10.03
CA ALA A 198 5.53 -5.63 10.82
C ALA A 198 4.51 -6.36 9.91
N SER A 199 5.01 -6.98 8.85
CA SER A 199 4.22 -7.65 7.82
C SER A 199 4.80 -9.04 7.53
N SER A 200 3.94 -9.95 7.07
CA SER A 200 4.37 -11.21 6.46
C SER A 200 4.99 -10.94 5.10
N VAL A 201 4.36 -10.07 4.32
CA VAL A 201 4.82 -9.61 3.00
C VAL A 201 4.56 -8.12 2.88
N THR A 202 5.55 -7.41 2.32
CA THR A 202 5.45 -6.02 1.90
C THR A 202 5.50 -5.94 0.37
N LEU A 203 4.59 -5.18 -0.21
CA LEU A 203 4.56 -4.79 -1.61
C LEU A 203 4.73 -3.27 -1.69
N ASN A 204 5.81 -2.81 -2.32
CA ASN A 204 6.13 -1.39 -2.50
C ASN A 204 6.05 -1.03 -3.98
N LEU A 205 5.11 -0.17 -4.33
CA LEU A 205 4.75 0.20 -5.69
C LEU A 205 5.15 1.65 -5.96
N ASN A 206 5.88 1.89 -7.05
CA ASN A 206 6.18 3.25 -7.49
C ASN A 206 5.03 3.83 -8.32
N LEU A 207 4.54 4.98 -7.90
CA LEU A 207 3.45 5.71 -8.54
C LEU A 207 3.93 6.88 -9.42
N ASN A 208 5.23 7.21 -9.45
CA ASN A 208 5.73 8.25 -10.35
C ASN A 208 5.37 7.96 -11.80
N LEU A 209 5.04 9.02 -12.53
CA LEU A 209 4.70 8.92 -13.94
C LEU A 209 5.95 8.81 -14.83
N PRO A 210 5.85 8.22 -16.03
CA PRO A 210 6.91 8.31 -17.02
C PRO A 210 7.34 9.77 -17.25
N GLY A 211 8.64 10.05 -17.06
CA GLY A 211 9.21 11.39 -17.18
C GLY A 211 9.39 12.13 -15.85
N GLU A 212 8.78 11.68 -14.76
CA GLU A 212 9.06 12.19 -13.41
C GLU A 212 10.36 11.59 -12.87
N VAL A 213 11.46 12.30 -13.09
CA VAL A 213 12.78 11.84 -12.66
C VAL A 213 13.09 12.34 -11.25
N PHE A 214 13.48 11.41 -10.37
CA PHE A 214 14.08 11.68 -9.07
C PHE A 214 15.51 11.10 -8.99
N SER A 215 16.27 11.48 -7.96
CA SER A 215 17.61 10.95 -7.72
C SER A 215 17.80 10.58 -6.26
N GLY A 216 18.56 9.51 -6.00
CA GLY A 216 18.57 8.84 -4.70
C GLY A 216 17.29 8.03 -4.48
N SER A 217 16.85 7.89 -3.22
CA SER A 217 15.63 7.14 -2.86
C SER A 217 15.61 5.66 -3.27
N GLY A 218 16.77 5.05 -3.55
CA GLY A 218 16.86 3.60 -3.66
C GLY A 218 16.43 2.92 -2.37
N VAL A 219 15.92 1.69 -2.46
CA VAL A 219 15.67 0.84 -1.28
C VAL A 219 16.81 -0.15 -1.20
N ARG A 220 17.56 -0.08 -0.11
CA ARG A 220 18.71 -0.93 0.14
C ARG A 220 18.30 -2.10 1.02
N PHE A 221 18.49 -3.30 0.50
CA PHE A 221 18.20 -4.56 1.17
C PHE A 221 19.46 -5.19 1.75
N PHE A 222 19.30 -5.87 2.89
CA PHE A 222 20.38 -6.54 3.61
C PHE A 222 20.05 -8.02 3.75
N ASP A 223 20.86 -8.87 3.14
CA ASP A 223 20.69 -10.30 3.27
C ASP A 223 21.30 -10.77 4.59
N ARG A 224 20.51 -11.47 5.40
CA ARG A 224 20.92 -11.86 6.76
C ARG A 224 21.96 -12.97 6.72
N GLU A 225 21.90 -13.85 5.74
CA GLU A 225 22.72 -15.06 5.65
C GLU A 225 24.09 -14.78 5.02
N THR A 226 24.09 -14.17 3.83
CA THR A 226 25.29 -13.87 3.04
C THR A 226 25.91 -12.52 3.36
N ARG A 227 25.21 -11.66 4.11
CA ARG A 227 25.61 -10.26 4.39
C ARG A 227 25.71 -9.39 3.14
N LYS A 228 25.18 -9.86 2.00
CA LYS A 228 25.08 -9.10 0.76
C LYS A 228 24.19 -7.87 0.99
N VAL A 229 24.56 -6.77 0.36
CA VAL A 229 23.79 -5.53 0.36
C VAL A 229 23.60 -5.09 -1.08
N ALA A 230 22.37 -4.73 -1.45
CA ALA A 230 22.08 -4.18 -2.77
C ALA A 230 21.06 -3.06 -2.65
N GLU A 231 21.23 -2.02 -3.45
CA GLU A 231 20.30 -0.91 -3.56
C GLU A 231 19.48 -1.07 -4.86
N LEU A 232 18.16 -1.12 -4.72
CA LEU A 232 17.22 -1.30 -5.80
C LEU A 232 16.46 0.01 -6.05
N ASN A 233 16.23 0.31 -7.33
CA ASN A 233 15.51 1.50 -7.78
C ASN A 233 14.16 1.13 -8.36
N PHE A 234 13.26 2.10 -8.48
CA PHE A 234 11.90 1.86 -8.91
C PHE A 234 11.60 2.63 -10.19
N ALA A 235 11.27 1.92 -11.27
CA ALA A 235 10.67 2.55 -12.44
C ALA A 235 9.15 2.81 -12.22
N PRO A 236 8.53 3.71 -12.99
CA PRO A 236 7.08 3.94 -12.97
C PRO A 236 6.25 2.64 -13.02
N GLY A 237 5.34 2.47 -12.06
CA GLY A 237 4.43 1.32 -11.99
C GLY A 237 5.08 -0.01 -11.59
N LYS A 238 6.40 -0.05 -11.36
CA LYS A 238 7.07 -1.25 -10.85
C LYS A 238 6.78 -1.50 -9.38
N ALA A 239 6.76 -2.78 -9.03
CA ALA A 239 6.64 -3.27 -7.66
C ALA A 239 7.93 -3.94 -7.20
N LEU A 240 8.28 -3.75 -5.94
CA LEU A 240 9.12 -4.70 -5.19
C LEU A 240 8.25 -5.42 -4.17
N ILE A 241 8.36 -6.75 -4.11
CA ILE A 241 7.68 -7.59 -3.12
C ILE A 241 8.70 -8.42 -2.34
N HIS A 242 8.58 -8.44 -1.02
CA HIS A 242 9.49 -9.17 -0.13
C HIS A 242 8.82 -9.52 1.18
N HIS A 243 9.37 -10.46 1.94
CA HIS A 243 8.96 -10.63 3.33
C HIS A 243 9.22 -9.37 4.15
N GLY A 244 8.31 -9.04 5.08
CA GLY A 244 8.52 -7.92 6.00
C GLY A 244 9.75 -8.10 6.90
N SER A 245 10.16 -9.34 7.13
CA SER A 245 11.36 -9.69 7.91
C SER A 245 12.69 -9.34 7.22
N VAL A 246 12.69 -9.08 5.91
CA VAL A 246 13.88 -8.65 5.16
C VAL A 246 14.28 -7.24 5.59
N PRO A 247 15.43 -7.06 6.24
CA PRO A 247 15.87 -5.74 6.65
C PRO A 247 16.16 -4.87 5.44
N HIS A 248 15.69 -3.63 5.47
CA HIS A 248 15.90 -2.67 4.41
C HIS A 248 15.89 -1.22 4.91
N GLU A 249 16.46 -0.30 4.12
CA GLU A 249 16.44 1.14 4.36
C GLU A 249 16.06 1.89 3.08
N SER A 250 15.41 3.05 3.24
CA SER A 250 15.15 3.96 2.13
C SER A 250 16.22 5.05 2.12
N MET A 251 17.00 5.09 1.05
CA MET A 251 18.09 6.04 0.89
C MET A 251 17.58 7.49 0.77
N PRO A 252 18.39 8.50 1.13
CA PRO A 252 18.07 9.90 0.92
C PRO A 252 17.58 10.19 -0.51
N ILE A 253 16.40 10.78 -0.66
CA ILE A 253 16.04 11.46 -1.91
C ILE A 253 16.82 12.78 -1.98
N THR A 254 17.47 13.03 -3.12
CA THR A 254 18.37 14.18 -3.31
C THR A 254 17.84 15.18 -4.35
N LYS A 255 16.90 14.74 -5.19
CA LYS A 255 16.24 15.57 -6.20
C LYS A 255 14.88 14.98 -6.55
N GLY A 256 13.91 15.85 -6.82
CA GLY A 256 12.57 15.48 -7.28
C GLY A 256 11.71 14.93 -6.15
N GLU A 257 10.69 14.18 -6.54
CA GLU A 257 9.74 13.57 -5.62
C GLU A 257 9.50 12.11 -5.99
N ARG A 258 9.34 11.26 -4.98
CA ARG A 258 9.04 9.84 -5.20
C ARG A 258 7.75 9.47 -4.49
N SER A 259 6.75 9.07 -5.27
CA SER A 259 5.44 8.67 -4.75
C SER A 259 5.30 7.15 -4.74
N ASN A 260 4.85 6.60 -3.63
CA ASN A 260 4.72 5.16 -3.44
C ASN A 260 3.40 4.77 -2.81
N LEU A 261 2.98 3.55 -3.12
CA LEU A 261 1.98 2.80 -2.38
C LEU A 261 2.68 1.63 -1.69
N VAL A 262 2.55 1.53 -0.37
CA VAL A 262 3.13 0.44 0.43
C VAL A 262 1.99 -0.36 1.05
N LEU A 263 2.01 -1.66 0.81
CA LEU A 263 0.93 -2.58 1.13
C LEU A 263 1.47 -3.79 1.87
N TRP A 264 0.77 -4.21 2.90
CA TRP A 264 1.17 -5.29 3.79
C TRP A 264 0.10 -6.38 3.85
N LEU A 265 0.57 -7.61 3.97
CA LEU A 265 -0.21 -8.74 4.45
C LEU A 265 0.30 -9.16 5.82
N TYR A 266 -0.61 -9.58 6.70
CA TYR A 266 -0.29 -10.17 8.00
C TYR A 266 -1.45 -11.08 8.45
N GLY A 267 -1.19 -11.92 9.44
CA GLY A 267 -2.18 -12.82 10.04
C GLY A 267 -3.02 -12.14 11.10
N ASP A 268 -3.90 -12.90 11.73
CA ASP A 268 -4.78 -12.36 12.77
C ASP A 268 -3.98 -11.71 13.90
N HIS A 269 -4.45 -10.57 14.37
CA HIS A 269 -3.84 -9.73 15.40
C HIS A 269 -2.38 -9.34 15.11
N GLY A 270 -2.02 -9.17 13.83
CA GLY A 270 -0.67 -8.73 13.44
C GLY A 270 0.36 -9.85 13.39
N GLN A 271 -0.06 -11.11 13.37
CA GLN A 271 0.86 -12.25 13.31
C GLN A 271 1.66 -12.27 12.01
N VAL A 272 2.93 -12.64 12.10
CA VAL A 272 3.83 -12.80 10.95
C VAL A 272 4.53 -14.16 11.05
N PRO A 273 4.91 -14.78 9.92
CA PRO A 273 5.64 -16.04 9.94
C PRO A 273 6.98 -15.87 10.65
N ARG A 274 7.40 -16.92 11.35
CA ARG A 274 8.76 -16.96 11.91
C ARG A 274 9.73 -17.23 10.77
N PHE A 275 10.89 -16.57 10.81
CA PHE A 275 11.98 -16.87 9.89
C PHE A 275 12.39 -18.35 10.01
N GLY A 276 12.46 -19.05 8.87
CA GLY A 276 12.70 -20.50 8.83
C GLY A 276 11.53 -21.34 9.39
N GLY A 277 10.33 -20.76 9.47
CA GLY A 277 9.11 -21.44 9.88
C GLY A 277 8.66 -22.51 8.87
N HIS A 278 7.65 -23.27 9.26
CA HIS A 278 7.09 -24.31 8.39
C HIS A 278 6.44 -23.70 7.15
N GLN A 279 6.83 -24.16 5.97
CA GLN A 279 6.17 -23.83 4.71
C GLN A 279 4.95 -24.73 4.56
N ALA A 280 3.76 -24.14 4.54
CA ALA A 280 2.54 -24.88 4.25
C ALA A 280 2.50 -25.18 2.74
N GLU A 281 2.61 -26.45 2.36
CA GLU A 281 2.31 -26.87 0.99
C GLU A 281 0.80 -26.81 0.78
N VAL A 282 0.33 -25.72 0.18
CA VAL A 282 -1.04 -25.58 -0.29
C VAL A 282 -1.11 -25.77 -1.79
N ASP A 283 -2.25 -26.22 -2.30
CA ASP A 283 -2.45 -26.33 -3.75
C ASP A 283 -2.76 -24.96 -4.39
N ALA A 284 -2.79 -24.92 -5.72
CA ALA A 284 -3.08 -23.69 -6.45
C ALA A 284 -4.49 -23.14 -6.11
N LYS A 285 -5.50 -24.00 -5.92
CA LYS A 285 -6.86 -23.54 -5.60
C LYS A 285 -6.89 -22.82 -4.24
N GLN A 286 -6.12 -23.31 -3.28
CA GLN A 286 -5.97 -22.66 -1.98
C GLN A 286 -5.19 -21.33 -2.09
N ARG A 287 -4.14 -21.25 -2.92
CA ARG A 287 -3.44 -19.98 -3.17
C ARG A 287 -4.36 -18.92 -3.75
N TRP A 288 -5.10 -19.29 -4.79
CA TRP A 288 -6.06 -18.44 -5.52
C TRP A 288 -7.43 -18.47 -4.85
N SER A 289 -7.45 -18.08 -3.58
CA SER A 289 -8.67 -17.96 -2.78
C SER A 289 -8.63 -16.73 -1.89
N VAL A 290 -9.79 -16.14 -1.62
CA VAL A 290 -9.92 -15.04 -0.65
C VAL A 290 -10.17 -15.64 0.74
N PRO A 291 -9.42 -15.26 1.79
CA PRO A 291 -9.68 -15.70 3.15
C PRO A 291 -11.12 -15.43 3.57
N THR A 292 -11.73 -16.39 4.28
CA THR A 292 -13.06 -16.21 4.90
C THR A 292 -12.97 -15.61 6.30
N THR A 293 -11.76 -15.47 6.85
CA THR A 293 -11.51 -14.88 8.16
C THR A 293 -12.03 -13.44 8.19
N PRO A 294 -12.88 -13.08 9.17
CA PRO A 294 -13.33 -11.71 9.33
C PRO A 294 -12.18 -10.75 9.61
N ASN A 295 -12.40 -9.48 9.27
CA ASN A 295 -11.54 -8.41 9.73
C ASN A 295 -11.57 -8.35 11.27
N ASP A 296 -10.41 -8.40 11.90
CA ASP A 296 -10.25 -8.46 13.36
C ASP A 296 -10.18 -7.07 14.03
N GLY A 297 -10.29 -6.00 13.24
CA GLY A 297 -10.16 -4.62 13.69
C GLY A 297 -8.72 -4.18 14.01
N PHE A 298 -7.74 -5.08 13.96
CA PHE A 298 -6.34 -4.75 14.21
C PHE A 298 -5.70 -4.13 12.96
N ALA A 299 -5.21 -2.91 13.10
CA ALA A 299 -4.33 -2.26 12.14
C ALA A 299 -3.02 -1.89 12.84
N PRO A 300 -1.86 -2.16 12.21
CA PRO A 300 -0.63 -1.57 12.69
C PRO A 300 -0.75 -0.03 12.55
N PHE A 301 -0.60 0.69 13.66
CA PHE A 301 -0.54 2.18 13.81
C PHE A 301 -1.85 3.00 13.97
#